data_AF-A0A811TA46-F1
#
_entry.id   AF-A0A811TA46-F1
#
_cell.length_a   1.000
_cell.length_b   1.000
_cell.length_c   1.000
_cell.angle_alpha   90.00
_cell.angle_beta   90.00
_cell.angle_gamma   90.00
#
_symmetry.space_group_name_H-M   'P 1'
#
loop_
_entity.id
_entity.type
_entity.pdbx_description
1 polymer ?
#
loop_
_entity_poly.entity_id
_entity_poly.type
_entity_poly.pdbx_seq_one_letter_code
_entity_poly.pdbx_strand_id
1 'polypeptide(L)'
;MEKKESRTVTANEIKEQYKKFIGRKIFFIFFFIALIVGITGVSTSLGSADISVWDAYSSILRKPFPNLFESELIFHWDDVPGSDNERLKQYLIDKYDIGWVESAEIIKSADGKISIKGVGENKVEITRNEWDKEKATLKISGDIDPGHRVNDFKAKKANGKLCIHESTWLADVCVWNLRLPRIFLGIIAGVGLGLAGAVMQAILRNPLASPYTLGISSGAGFGASLAILAGAGIVGGKYLIVGNAFVFALLVSFIILALSSRKGSTPETMILAGIAMMYLFGAMTTILQYFGEAEAVKEAVFWMVGDLNRASWPVVTIILGTLACCAPLLMMRSWDFNAMGAGDETAKSLGVNVEHTRIITMVVSTLLAATIVCFTGTIGFIGLVAPHMTRLAIGGDNRYVLPVSGLLGAVILISADLVARRIIAPVILPVGAVTAFMGAPLFLYLIMRRRREYW
;
A
#
# COMPACT_ATOMS: atom_id res chain seq x y z
N MET A 1 -24.81 -44.81 -31.05
CA MET A 1 -25.50 -43.77 -30.26
C MET A 1 -25.72 -44.32 -28.87
N GLU A 2 -24.78 -44.07 -27.96
CA GLU A 2 -24.84 -44.57 -26.59
C GLU A 2 -25.62 -43.56 -25.74
N LYS A 3 -26.78 -43.98 -25.25
CA LYS A 3 -27.69 -43.18 -24.44
C LYS A 3 -26.99 -42.91 -23.11
N LYS A 4 -26.45 -41.70 -22.92
CA LYS A 4 -25.85 -41.28 -21.65
C LYS A 4 -26.97 -41.25 -20.60
N GLU A 5 -27.04 -42.29 -19.77
CA GLU A 5 -27.97 -42.34 -18.65
C GLU A 5 -27.76 -41.12 -17.76
N SER A 6 -28.83 -40.33 -17.61
CA SER A 6 -28.90 -39.19 -16.70
C SER A 6 -28.84 -39.72 -15.27
N ARG A 7 -27.63 -39.84 -14.72
CA ARG A 7 -27.39 -40.20 -13.32
C ARG A 7 -28.09 -39.17 -12.43
N THR A 8 -29.15 -39.59 -11.74
CA THR A 8 -29.89 -38.76 -10.78
C THR A 8 -28.99 -38.48 -9.58
N VAL A 9 -28.46 -37.26 -9.51
CA VAL A 9 -27.61 -36.82 -8.40
C VAL A 9 -28.46 -36.75 -7.13
N THR A 10 -28.01 -37.44 -6.08
CA THR A 10 -28.73 -37.56 -4.81
C THR A 10 -28.67 -36.22 -4.06
N ALA A 11 -29.71 -35.86 -3.30
CA ALA A 11 -29.72 -34.61 -2.51
C ALA A 11 -28.53 -34.49 -1.55
N ASN A 12 -28.01 -35.62 -1.05
CA ASN A 12 -26.80 -35.66 -0.21
C ASN A 12 -25.53 -35.34 -1.00
N GLU A 13 -25.39 -35.84 -2.23
CA GLU A 13 -24.26 -35.53 -3.12
C GLU A 13 -24.24 -34.04 -3.50
N ILE A 14 -25.42 -33.44 -3.74
CA ILE A 14 -25.56 -32.00 -3.98
C ILE A 14 -25.11 -31.20 -2.74
N LYS A 15 -25.55 -31.60 -1.54
CA LYS A 15 -25.15 -30.95 -0.29
C LYS A 15 -23.65 -31.06 -0.04
N GLU A 16 -23.03 -32.21 -0.31
CA GLU A 16 -21.58 -32.38 -0.18
C GLU A 16 -20.80 -31.55 -1.19
N GLN A 17 -21.22 -31.54 -2.46
CA GLN A 17 -20.60 -30.68 -3.48
C GLN A 17 -20.71 -29.20 -3.10
N TYR A 18 -21.87 -28.76 -2.60
CA TYR A 18 -22.08 -27.40 -2.14
C TYR A 18 -21.18 -27.06 -0.95
N LYS A 19 -21.07 -27.94 0.06
CA LYS A 19 -20.16 -27.78 1.20
C LYS A 19 -18.71 -27.69 0.75
N LYS A 20 -18.26 -28.57 -0.16
CA LYS A 20 -16.90 -28.55 -0.71
C LYS A 20 -16.61 -27.25 -1.47
N PHE A 21 -17.60 -26.75 -2.21
CA PHE A 21 -17.50 -25.51 -2.98
C PHE A 21 -17.41 -24.27 -2.08
N ILE A 22 -18.24 -24.20 -1.03
CA ILE A 22 -18.14 -23.15 -0.01
C ILE A 22 -16.83 -23.24 0.77
N GLY A 23 -16.43 -24.45 1.19
CA GLY A 23 -15.19 -24.67 1.90
C GLY A 23 -13.98 -24.15 1.13
N ARG A 24 -13.94 -24.39 -0.20
CA ARG A 24 -12.91 -23.81 -1.08
C ARG A 24 -12.93 -22.28 -1.05
N LYS A 25 -14.09 -21.64 -1.17
CA LYS A 25 -14.22 -20.17 -1.14
C LYS A 25 -13.71 -19.57 0.18
N ILE A 26 -14.10 -20.16 1.31
CA ILE A 26 -13.68 -19.73 2.64
C ILE A 26 -12.17 -19.94 2.82
N PHE A 27 -11.63 -21.06 2.36
CA PHE A 27 -10.18 -21.33 2.37
C PHE A 27 -9.39 -20.23 1.66
N PHE A 28 -9.82 -19.79 0.47
CA PHE A 28 -9.14 -18.71 -0.26
C PHE A 28 -9.13 -17.38 0.50
N ILE A 29 -10.21 -17.05 1.23
CA ILE A 29 -10.27 -15.85 2.07
C ILE A 29 -9.19 -15.92 3.16
N PHE A 30 -9.15 -17.01 3.93
CA PHE A 30 -8.14 -17.18 4.99
C PHE A 30 -6.72 -17.26 4.44
N PHE A 31 -6.53 -17.92 3.30
CA PHE A 31 -5.25 -18.01 2.62
C PHE A 31 -4.72 -16.62 2.25
N PHE A 32 -5.52 -15.77 1.62
CA PHE A 32 -5.07 -14.42 1.27
C PHE A 32 -4.87 -13.52 2.48
N ILE A 33 -5.67 -13.65 3.54
CA ILE A 33 -5.43 -12.93 4.80
C ILE A 33 -4.06 -13.33 5.38
N ALA A 34 -3.77 -14.62 5.47
CA ALA A 34 -2.48 -15.12 5.95
C ALA A 34 -1.32 -14.65 5.06
N LEU A 35 -1.52 -14.62 3.74
CA LEU A 35 -0.51 -14.15 2.79
C LEU A 35 -0.24 -12.65 2.94
N ILE A 36 -1.28 -11.82 3.17
CA ILE A 36 -1.11 -10.38 3.47
C ILE A 36 -0.27 -10.22 4.73
N VAL A 37 -0.59 -10.93 5.81
CA VAL A 37 0.18 -10.87 7.07
C VAL A 37 1.64 -11.26 6.85
N GLY A 38 1.89 -12.35 6.11
CA GLY A 38 3.24 -12.79 5.77
C GLY A 38 4.04 -11.75 4.97
N ILE A 39 3.45 -11.21 3.90
CA ILE A 39 4.10 -10.19 3.07
C ILE A 39 4.30 -8.89 3.86
N THR A 40 3.35 -8.48 4.70
CA THR A 40 3.49 -7.33 5.59
C THR A 40 4.68 -7.49 6.54
N GLY A 41 4.86 -8.67 7.14
CA GLY A 41 6.01 -8.93 8.01
C GLY A 41 7.35 -8.78 7.29
N VAL A 42 7.46 -9.40 6.11
CA VAL A 42 8.65 -9.30 5.25
C VAL A 42 8.89 -7.86 4.81
N SER A 43 7.84 -7.18 4.34
CA SER A 43 7.88 -5.81 3.86
C SER A 43 8.20 -4.78 4.95
N THR A 44 7.86 -5.07 6.21
CA THR A 44 8.22 -4.19 7.33
C THR A 44 9.68 -4.32 7.69
N SER A 45 10.27 -5.50 7.49
CA SER A 45 11.69 -5.76 7.75
C SER A 45 12.57 -5.22 6.62
N LEU A 46 12.13 -5.35 5.37
CA LEU A 46 12.87 -4.92 4.19
C LEU A 46 12.53 -3.46 3.82
N GLY A 47 13.51 -2.55 3.90
CA GLY A 47 13.34 -1.15 3.51
C GLY A 47 14.66 -0.48 3.11
N SER A 48 14.63 0.84 2.93
CA SER A 48 15.78 1.65 2.51
C SER A 48 16.84 1.84 3.61
N ALA A 49 16.42 1.81 4.88
CA ALA A 49 17.33 1.74 6.02
C ALA A 49 17.63 0.27 6.35
N ASP A 50 18.89 -0.06 6.58
CA ASP A 50 19.28 -1.39 7.05
C ASP A 50 18.90 -1.51 8.53
N ILE A 51 17.77 -2.16 8.78
CA ILE A 51 17.21 -2.38 10.13
C ILE A 51 17.08 -3.88 10.27
N SER A 52 17.57 -4.43 11.38
CA SER A 52 17.44 -5.86 11.62
C SER A 52 15.96 -6.26 11.69
N VAL A 53 15.67 -7.50 11.32
CA VAL A 53 14.30 -8.06 11.40
C VAL A 53 13.76 -7.90 12.83
N TRP A 54 14.60 -8.14 13.84
CA TRP A 54 14.25 -8.02 15.24
C TRP A 54 13.92 -6.57 15.64
N ASP A 55 14.71 -5.60 15.19
CA ASP A 55 14.46 -4.17 15.46
C ASP A 55 13.19 -3.68 14.80
N ALA A 56 12.89 -4.17 13.59
CA ALA A 56 11.65 -3.85 12.91
C ALA A 56 10.43 -4.37 13.69
N TYR A 57 10.43 -5.63 14.13
CA TYR A 57 9.32 -6.20 14.90
C TYR A 57 9.21 -5.64 16.31
N SER A 58 10.33 -5.44 17.00
CA SER A 58 10.34 -4.84 18.33
C SER A 58 9.80 -3.40 18.28
N SER A 59 10.12 -2.62 17.26
CA SER A 59 9.55 -1.27 17.05
C SER A 59 8.02 -1.28 16.90
N ILE A 60 7.46 -2.29 16.22
CA ILE A 60 6.00 -2.44 16.10
C ILE A 60 5.38 -2.78 17.45
N LEU A 61 5.97 -3.73 18.18
CA LEU A 61 5.40 -4.27 19.42
C LEU A 61 5.64 -3.39 20.64
N ARG A 62 6.67 -2.53 20.62
CA ARG A 62 7.00 -1.62 21.72
C ARG A 62 5.95 -0.54 21.94
N LYS A 63 5.27 -0.08 20.89
CA LYS A 63 4.24 0.95 21.03
C LYS A 63 3.00 0.46 21.79
N PRO A 64 2.42 -0.72 21.49
CA PRO A 64 1.34 -1.31 22.29
C PRO A 64 1.82 -1.98 23.59
N PHE A 65 3.06 -2.50 23.64
CA PHE A 65 3.61 -3.22 24.80
C PHE A 65 5.01 -2.72 25.19
N PRO A 66 5.13 -1.52 25.77
CA PRO A 66 6.43 -0.88 26.03
C PRO A 66 7.30 -1.65 27.03
N ASN A 67 6.69 -2.34 28.00
CA ASN A 67 7.41 -3.03 29.07
C ASN A 67 7.95 -4.40 28.66
N LEU A 68 7.45 -4.99 27.58
CA LEU A 68 7.87 -6.32 27.10
C LEU A 68 9.06 -6.27 26.13
N PHE A 69 9.32 -5.09 25.56
CA PHE A 69 10.32 -4.88 24.50
C PHE A 69 11.26 -3.73 24.84
N GLU A 70 11.69 -3.63 26.11
CA GLU A 70 12.69 -2.64 26.51
C GLU A 70 13.99 -2.84 25.72
N SER A 71 14.62 -1.73 25.31
CA SER A 71 15.89 -1.76 24.59
C SER A 71 16.98 -2.36 25.48
N GLU A 72 17.92 -3.04 24.86
CA GLU A 72 19.02 -3.69 25.58
C GLU A 72 19.83 -2.67 26.37
N LEU A 73 20.13 -3.00 27.63
CA LEU A 73 20.98 -2.19 28.48
C LEU A 73 22.41 -2.28 27.94
N ILE A 74 22.98 -1.13 27.55
CA ILE A 74 24.36 -1.08 27.08
C ILE A 74 25.30 -1.00 28.29
N PHE A 75 25.10 -0.01 29.17
CA PHE A 75 25.91 0.17 30.38
C PHE A 75 25.22 1.09 31.39
N HIS A 76 25.65 1.05 32.64
CA HIS A 76 25.28 2.02 33.66
C HIS A 76 26.23 3.22 33.60
N TRP A 77 25.70 4.41 33.37
CA TRP A 77 26.46 5.66 33.30
C TRP A 77 27.25 5.97 34.57
N ASP A 78 26.68 5.61 35.72
CA ASP A 78 27.26 5.91 37.03
C ASP A 78 28.44 4.98 37.36
N ASP A 79 28.48 3.80 36.74
CA ASP A 79 29.53 2.78 36.94
C ASP A 79 30.66 2.87 35.90
N VAL A 80 30.70 3.96 35.12
CA VAL A 80 31.76 4.29 34.16
C VAL A 80 32.41 5.64 34.55
N PRO A 81 33.73 5.70 34.76
CA PRO A 81 34.68 4.59 34.74
C PRO A 81 34.52 3.68 35.97
N GLY A 82 34.56 2.35 35.78
CA GLY A 82 34.33 1.38 36.85
C GLY A 82 33.97 -0.01 36.35
N SER A 83 32.97 -0.65 36.99
CA SER A 83 32.57 -2.03 36.71
C SER A 83 32.01 -2.25 35.31
N ASP A 84 31.46 -1.22 34.68
CA ASP A 84 30.81 -1.32 33.36
C ASP A 84 31.74 -0.93 32.19
N ASN A 85 33.04 -0.72 32.47
CA ASN A 85 34.04 -0.38 31.45
C ASN A 85 34.12 -1.41 30.34
N GLU A 86 34.28 -2.69 30.69
CA GLU A 86 34.41 -3.78 29.72
C GLU A 86 33.14 -3.92 28.86
N ARG A 87 31.97 -3.73 29.47
CA ARG A 87 30.69 -3.79 28.76
C ARG A 87 30.55 -2.68 27.72
N LEU A 88 30.96 -1.45 28.07
CA LEU A 88 30.99 -0.32 27.13
C LEU A 88 32.00 -0.55 26.00
N LYS A 89 33.21 -1.04 26.32
CA LYS A 89 34.24 -1.35 25.31
C LYS A 89 33.76 -2.42 24.35
N GLN A 90 33.20 -3.51 24.86
CA GLN A 90 32.72 -4.63 24.06
C GLN A 90 31.58 -4.21 23.13
N TYR A 91 30.64 -3.38 23.60
CA TYR A 91 29.60 -2.80 22.74
C TYR A 91 30.19 -1.95 21.58
N LEU A 92 31.22 -1.14 21.85
CA LEU A 92 31.85 -0.32 20.82
C LEU A 92 32.60 -1.17 19.78
N ILE A 93 33.21 -2.27 20.21
CA ILE A 93 33.88 -3.23 19.33
C ILE A 93 32.84 -3.97 18.48
N ASP A 94 31.85 -4.60 19.10
CA ASP A 94 30.88 -5.46 18.41
C ASP A 94 30.03 -4.70 17.40
N LYS A 95 29.66 -3.45 17.73
CA LYS A 95 28.71 -2.69 16.92
C LYS A 95 29.34 -1.74 15.91
N TYR A 96 30.48 -1.14 16.27
CA TYR A 96 31.12 -0.13 15.45
C TYR A 96 32.46 -0.59 14.88
N ASP A 97 32.86 -1.83 15.15
CA ASP A 97 34.12 -2.43 14.68
C ASP A 97 35.36 -1.62 15.12
N ILE A 98 35.30 -1.03 16.33
CA ILE A 98 36.34 -0.14 16.86
C ILE A 98 37.28 -0.91 17.78
N GLY A 99 38.17 -1.73 17.20
CA GLY A 99 39.08 -2.60 17.95
C GLY A 99 40.06 -1.87 18.90
N TRP A 100 40.45 -0.62 18.60
CA TRP A 100 41.42 0.12 19.43
C TRP A 100 40.89 0.49 20.83
N VAL A 101 39.56 0.43 21.03
CA VAL A 101 38.90 0.77 22.30
C VAL A 101 39.27 -0.22 23.41
N GLU A 102 39.69 -1.44 23.07
CA GLU A 102 40.09 -2.47 24.04
C GLU A 102 41.25 -1.97 24.92
N SER A 103 42.28 -1.41 24.31
CA SER A 103 43.46 -0.86 25.00
C SER A 103 43.30 0.60 25.48
N ALA A 104 42.18 1.24 25.19
CA ALA A 104 41.99 2.67 25.46
C ALA A 104 41.59 2.97 26.92
N GLU A 105 42.00 4.13 27.41
CA GLU A 105 41.63 4.65 28.72
C GLU A 105 40.29 5.39 28.66
N ILE A 106 39.42 5.14 29.64
CA ILE A 106 38.11 5.79 29.77
C ILE A 106 38.21 6.86 30.85
N ILE A 107 37.97 8.11 30.47
CA ILE A 107 38.02 9.27 31.36
C ILE A 107 36.62 9.90 31.42
N LYS A 108 36.13 10.20 32.63
CA LYS A 108 34.89 10.98 32.82
C LYS A 108 35.24 12.36 33.34
N SER A 109 34.92 13.37 32.53
CA SER A 109 35.18 14.78 32.82
C SER A 109 34.24 15.30 33.91
N ALA A 110 34.59 16.43 34.53
CA ALA A 110 33.82 17.05 35.62
C ALA A 110 32.42 17.54 35.19
N ASP A 111 32.24 17.80 33.90
CA ASP A 111 30.95 18.07 33.23
C ASP A 111 30.09 16.81 33.03
N GLY A 112 30.60 15.64 33.43
CA GLY A 112 29.93 14.35 33.32
C GLY A 112 30.18 13.63 32.00
N LYS A 113 30.91 14.22 31.04
CA LYS A 113 31.18 13.64 29.72
C LYS A 113 32.13 12.43 29.80
N ILE A 114 31.80 11.33 29.14
CA ILE A 114 32.67 10.15 29.03
C ILE A 114 33.51 10.28 27.76
N SER A 115 34.83 10.22 27.88
CA SER A 115 35.78 10.28 26.75
C SER A 115 36.68 9.06 26.76
N ILE A 116 36.76 8.38 25.62
CA ILE A 116 37.66 7.26 25.38
C ILE A 116 38.67 7.71 24.33
N LYS A 117 39.95 7.76 24.70
CA LYS A 117 41.02 8.23 23.81
C LYS A 117 41.89 7.06 23.35
N GLY A 118 42.03 6.91 22.04
CA GLY A 118 42.91 5.92 21.42
C GLY A 118 44.28 6.51 21.09
N VAL A 119 45.09 5.74 20.35
CA VAL A 119 46.35 6.21 19.78
C VAL A 119 46.05 7.12 18.58
N GLY A 120 46.67 8.31 18.53
CA GLY A 120 46.48 9.30 17.45
C GLY A 120 45.30 10.26 17.69
N GLU A 121 44.58 10.64 16.62
CA GLU A 121 43.40 11.52 16.69
C GLU A 121 42.09 10.78 17.01
N ASN A 122 42.15 9.46 17.22
CA ASN A 122 40.99 8.62 17.49
C ASN A 122 40.39 8.89 18.88
N LYS A 123 39.12 9.31 18.91
CA LYS A 123 38.39 9.64 20.14
C LYS A 123 36.92 9.25 20.03
N VAL A 124 36.40 8.67 21.10
CA VAL A 124 34.96 8.44 21.30
C VAL A 124 34.50 9.30 22.46
N GLU A 125 33.43 10.05 22.27
CA GLU A 125 32.84 10.91 23.30
C GLU A 125 31.37 10.59 23.48
N ILE A 126 30.94 10.41 24.72
CA ILE A 126 29.52 10.28 25.08
C ILE A 126 29.14 11.46 25.95
N THR A 127 28.20 12.27 25.48
CA THR A 127 27.72 13.47 26.17
C THR A 127 26.23 13.32 26.46
N ARG A 128 25.78 13.70 27.64
CA ARG A 128 24.35 13.79 27.93
C ARG A 128 23.79 15.10 27.39
N ASN A 129 22.57 15.05 26.85
CA ASN A 129 21.91 16.25 26.39
C ASN A 129 21.49 17.10 27.61
N GLU A 130 21.83 18.39 27.59
CA GLU A 130 21.55 19.31 28.70
C GLU A 130 20.05 19.63 28.82
N TRP A 131 19.32 19.63 27.71
CA TRP A 131 17.89 19.95 27.66
C TRP A 131 17.01 18.70 27.76
N ASP A 132 17.48 17.55 27.29
CA ASP A 132 16.75 16.28 27.33
C ASP A 132 17.53 15.24 28.16
N LYS A 133 17.22 15.19 29.46
CA LYS A 133 17.93 14.32 30.43
C LYS A 133 17.78 12.83 30.15
N GLU A 134 16.85 12.45 29.25
CA GLU A 134 16.61 11.07 28.79
C GLU A 134 17.40 10.71 27.53
N LYS A 135 18.28 11.60 27.03
CA LYS A 135 19.12 11.35 25.86
C LYS A 135 20.60 11.53 26.17
N ALA A 136 21.41 10.63 25.61
CA ALA A 136 22.85 10.79 25.50
C ALA A 136 23.25 10.65 24.03
N THR A 137 24.36 11.24 23.64
CA THR A 137 24.83 11.24 22.26
C THR A 137 26.27 10.74 22.23
N LEU A 138 26.51 9.70 21.44
CA LEU A 138 27.81 9.18 21.07
C LEU A 138 28.33 9.97 19.87
N LYS A 139 29.55 10.49 19.97
CA LYS A 139 30.31 11.04 18.86
C LYS A 139 31.59 10.23 18.70
N ILE A 140 31.83 9.73 17.50
CA ILE A 140 33.06 9.03 17.14
C ILE A 140 33.84 9.93 16.16
N SER A 141 35.11 10.22 16.45
CA SER A 141 35.99 11.08 15.67
C SER A 141 37.37 10.43 15.51
N GLY A 142 38.00 10.53 14.33
CA GLY A 142 39.36 10.01 14.06
C GLY A 142 39.59 9.53 12.63
N ASP A 143 40.76 8.93 12.37
CA ASP A 143 41.24 8.48 11.04
C ASP A 143 40.37 7.37 10.40
N ILE A 144 39.55 6.69 11.20
CA ILE A 144 38.72 5.56 10.75
C ILE A 144 37.42 6.04 10.07
N ASP A 145 37.00 7.30 10.24
CA ASP A 145 35.79 7.82 9.58
C ASP A 145 35.76 9.38 9.53
N PRO A 146 35.98 10.03 8.36
CA PRO A 146 35.90 11.49 8.24
C PRO A 146 34.48 12.06 8.42
N GLY A 147 33.45 11.20 8.55
CA GLY A 147 32.04 11.58 8.58
C GLY A 147 31.42 11.96 9.93
N HIS A 148 32.13 11.88 11.07
CA HIS A 148 31.56 12.13 12.42
C HIS A 148 30.24 11.36 12.66
N ARG A 149 30.28 10.09 13.05
CA ARG A 149 29.06 9.37 13.43
C ARG A 149 28.51 9.91 14.75
N VAL A 150 27.30 10.44 14.69
CA VAL A 150 26.54 10.90 15.85
C VAL A 150 25.37 9.94 16.05
N ASN A 151 25.41 9.14 17.11
CA ASN A 151 24.32 8.23 17.46
C ASN A 151 23.74 8.61 18.81
N ASP A 152 22.42 8.70 18.87
CA ASP A 152 21.74 8.93 20.14
C ASP A 152 21.59 7.62 20.93
N PHE A 153 21.50 7.76 22.23
CA PHE A 153 21.21 6.73 23.21
C PHE A 153 20.07 7.20 24.09
N LYS A 154 19.30 6.24 24.62
CA LYS A 154 18.25 6.52 25.58
C LYS A 154 18.79 6.34 27.00
N ALA A 155 18.69 7.36 27.83
CA ALA A 155 19.09 7.32 29.22
C ALA A 155 17.85 7.18 30.12
N LYS A 156 17.80 6.15 30.97
CA LYS A 156 16.70 5.90 31.90
C LYS A 156 17.25 5.64 33.29
N LYS A 157 16.67 6.26 34.33
CA LYS A 157 17.02 5.89 35.71
C LYS A 157 16.26 4.62 36.11
N ALA A 158 16.98 3.59 36.51
CA ALA A 158 16.43 2.36 37.07
C ALA A 158 17.22 2.00 38.34
N ASN A 159 16.51 1.64 39.42
CA ASN A 159 17.12 1.25 40.70
C ASN A 159 18.17 2.24 41.25
N GLY A 160 17.93 3.55 41.08
CA GLY A 160 18.84 4.60 41.56
C GLY A 160 20.06 4.87 40.69
N LYS A 161 20.34 4.03 39.67
CA LYS A 161 21.42 4.22 38.69
C LYS A 161 20.88 4.72 37.36
N LEU A 162 21.69 5.49 36.64
CA LEU A 162 21.40 5.92 35.28
C LEU A 162 21.86 4.85 34.29
N CYS A 163 20.90 4.21 33.62
CA CYS A 163 21.11 3.18 32.62
C CYS A 163 21.10 3.79 31.21
N ILE A 164 22.06 3.44 30.38
CA ILE A 164 22.13 3.81 28.97
C ILE A 164 21.69 2.62 28.12
N HIS A 165 20.67 2.85 27.31
CA HIS A 165 20.11 1.88 26.38
C HIS A 165 20.32 2.37 24.95
N GLU A 166 20.30 1.44 24.01
CA GLU A 166 20.34 1.77 22.58
C GLU A 166 19.15 2.64 22.18
N SER A 167 19.39 3.71 21.39
CA SER A 167 18.28 4.44 20.80
C SER A 167 17.70 3.65 19.63
N THR A 168 16.47 3.21 19.80
CA THR A 168 15.68 2.58 18.72
C THR A 168 14.86 3.63 17.97
N TRP A 169 15.08 4.93 18.23
CA TRP A 169 14.30 6.03 17.66
C TRP A 169 14.30 6.01 16.14
N LEU A 170 15.45 5.72 15.51
CA LEU A 170 15.54 5.64 14.05
C LEU A 170 14.66 4.50 13.52
N ALA A 171 14.73 3.32 14.15
CA ALA A 171 13.89 2.19 13.77
C ALA A 171 12.41 2.46 14.01
N ASP A 172 12.06 3.07 15.15
CA ASP A 172 10.68 3.46 15.49
C ASP A 172 10.12 4.45 14.45
N VAL A 173 10.86 5.51 14.11
CA VAL A 173 10.44 6.50 13.10
C VAL A 173 10.35 5.87 11.71
N CYS A 174 11.36 5.10 11.29
CA CYS A 174 11.35 4.45 9.99
C CYS A 174 10.19 3.46 9.85
N VAL A 175 9.95 2.63 10.86
CA VAL A 175 8.89 1.62 10.84
C VAL A 175 7.52 2.30 10.93
N TRP A 176 7.29 3.15 11.91
CA TRP A 176 5.96 3.72 12.16
C TRP A 176 5.57 4.86 11.22
N ASN A 177 6.51 5.68 10.76
CA ASN A 177 6.17 6.87 9.97
C ASN A 177 6.43 6.69 8.48
N LEU A 178 7.26 5.72 8.08
CA LEU A 178 7.57 5.48 6.66
C LEU A 178 7.05 4.11 6.17
N ARG A 179 7.42 3.00 6.83
CA ARG A 179 7.10 1.65 6.33
C ARG A 179 5.64 1.26 6.55
N LEU A 180 5.13 1.37 7.78
CA LEU A 180 3.78 0.96 8.11
C LEU A 180 2.72 1.75 7.32
N PRO A 181 2.76 3.10 7.24
CA PRO A 181 1.77 3.84 6.45
C PRO A 181 1.75 3.41 4.99
N ARG A 182 2.92 3.14 4.39
CA ARG A 182 3.06 2.67 3.01
C ARG A 182 2.45 1.28 2.82
N ILE A 183 2.75 0.35 3.72
CA ILE A 183 2.20 -1.01 3.67
C ILE A 183 0.68 -0.99 3.84
N PHE A 184 0.18 -0.28 4.85
CA PHE A 184 -1.25 -0.15 5.08
C PHE A 184 -1.95 0.53 3.90
N LEU A 185 -1.35 1.58 3.31
CA LEU A 185 -1.85 2.21 2.10
C LEU A 185 -1.94 1.20 0.95
N GLY A 186 -0.91 0.40 0.72
CA GLY A 186 -0.91 -0.66 -0.30
C GLY A 186 -1.99 -1.72 -0.07
N ILE A 187 -2.23 -2.11 1.18
CA ILE A 187 -3.30 -3.06 1.53
C ILE A 187 -4.66 -2.45 1.19
N ILE A 188 -5.00 -1.28 1.76
CA ILE A 188 -6.34 -0.69 1.62
C ILE A 188 -6.61 -0.22 0.18
N ALA A 189 -5.61 0.31 -0.52
CA ALA A 189 -5.71 0.68 -1.92
C ALA A 189 -5.90 -0.56 -2.79
N GLY A 190 -5.18 -1.64 -2.52
CA GLY A 190 -5.32 -2.90 -3.24
C GLY A 190 -6.70 -3.53 -3.03
N VAL A 191 -7.21 -3.52 -1.79
CA VAL A 191 -8.59 -3.96 -1.49
C VAL A 191 -9.60 -3.12 -2.26
N GLY A 192 -9.50 -1.79 -2.18
CA GLY A 192 -10.47 -0.90 -2.81
C GLY A 192 -10.46 -0.98 -4.34
N LEU A 193 -9.27 -1.03 -4.97
CA LEU A 193 -9.15 -1.17 -6.42
C LEU A 193 -9.61 -2.54 -6.92
N GLY A 194 -9.30 -3.61 -6.18
CA GLY A 194 -9.77 -4.97 -6.48
C GLY A 194 -11.29 -5.09 -6.37
N LEU A 195 -11.88 -4.48 -5.34
CA LEU A 195 -13.33 -4.42 -5.13
C LEU A 195 -14.03 -3.59 -6.22
N ALA A 196 -13.54 -2.37 -6.50
CA ALA A 196 -14.08 -1.51 -7.54
C ALA A 196 -14.03 -2.18 -8.91
N GLY A 197 -12.91 -2.87 -9.21
CA GLY A 197 -12.78 -3.71 -10.41
C GLY A 197 -13.81 -4.82 -10.47
N ALA A 198 -13.98 -5.60 -9.40
CA ALA A 198 -14.96 -6.68 -9.34
C ALA A 198 -16.39 -6.20 -9.60
N VAL A 199 -16.78 -5.06 -9.00
CA VAL A 199 -18.08 -4.44 -9.20
C VAL A 199 -18.24 -3.97 -10.65
N MET A 200 -17.27 -3.22 -11.19
CA MET A 200 -17.35 -2.73 -12.56
C MET A 200 -17.46 -3.86 -13.58
N GLN A 201 -16.72 -4.96 -13.40
CA GLN A 201 -16.84 -6.14 -14.26
C GLN A 201 -18.22 -6.80 -14.17
N ALA A 202 -18.83 -6.82 -12.98
CA ALA A 202 -20.15 -7.42 -12.79
C ALA A 202 -21.26 -6.56 -13.42
N ILE A 203 -21.28 -5.25 -13.16
CA ILE A 203 -22.36 -4.36 -13.62
C ILE A 203 -22.29 -4.06 -15.12
N LEU A 204 -21.08 -4.05 -15.69
CA LEU A 204 -20.85 -3.85 -17.12
C LEU A 204 -20.77 -5.17 -17.89
N ARG A 205 -20.89 -6.33 -17.21
CA ARG A 205 -20.81 -7.66 -17.82
C ARG A 205 -19.61 -7.80 -18.76
N ASN A 206 -18.49 -7.17 -18.38
CA ASN A 206 -17.30 -7.06 -19.21
C ASN A 206 -16.06 -7.31 -18.36
N PRO A 207 -15.24 -8.32 -18.67
CA PRO A 207 -14.07 -8.68 -17.86
C PRO A 207 -12.91 -7.67 -18.00
N LEU A 208 -13.00 -6.76 -18.99
CA LEU A 208 -12.05 -5.67 -19.22
C LEU A 208 -12.46 -4.37 -18.53
N ALA A 209 -13.60 -4.35 -17.85
CA ALA A 209 -14.04 -3.18 -17.11
C ALA A 209 -13.21 -3.00 -15.83
N SER A 210 -12.75 -1.78 -15.61
CA SER A 210 -12.09 -1.33 -14.40
C SER A 210 -12.14 0.19 -14.32
N PRO A 211 -11.87 0.79 -13.14
CA PRO A 211 -11.82 2.24 -13.05
C PRO A 211 -10.78 2.86 -13.99
N TYR A 212 -9.68 2.14 -14.22
CA TYR A 212 -8.62 2.53 -15.11
C TYR A 212 -9.08 2.58 -16.57
N THR A 213 -9.81 1.55 -17.03
CA THR A 213 -10.26 1.43 -18.43
C THR A 213 -11.49 2.27 -18.76
N LEU A 214 -12.24 2.74 -17.75
CA LEU A 214 -13.38 3.65 -17.93
C LEU A 214 -12.98 5.14 -17.94
N GLY A 215 -11.69 5.46 -17.98
CA GLY A 215 -11.20 6.83 -18.09
C GLY A 215 -11.21 7.63 -16.78
N ILE A 216 -11.64 7.04 -15.65
CA ILE A 216 -11.63 7.71 -14.34
C ILE A 216 -10.20 8.08 -13.94
N SER A 217 -9.26 7.15 -14.15
CA SER A 217 -7.83 7.38 -13.94
C SER A 217 -7.27 8.47 -14.87
N SER A 218 -7.72 8.53 -16.13
CA SER A 218 -7.29 9.57 -17.07
C SER A 218 -7.79 10.96 -16.67
N GLY A 219 -9.04 11.06 -16.20
CA GLY A 219 -9.56 12.31 -15.63
C GLY A 219 -8.77 12.74 -14.40
N ALA A 220 -8.47 11.80 -13.48
CA ALA A 220 -7.63 12.09 -12.31
C ALA A 220 -6.23 12.59 -12.70
N GLY A 221 -5.59 11.94 -13.70
CA GLY A 221 -4.30 12.34 -14.24
C GLY A 221 -4.32 13.72 -14.88
N PHE A 222 -5.38 14.05 -15.64
CA PHE A 222 -5.56 15.40 -16.17
C PHE A 222 -5.72 16.44 -15.05
N GLY A 223 -6.59 16.18 -14.07
CA GLY A 223 -6.78 17.08 -12.92
C GLY A 223 -5.49 17.32 -12.13
N ALA A 224 -4.71 16.26 -11.88
CA ALA A 224 -3.40 16.39 -11.24
C ALA A 224 -2.41 17.20 -12.10
N SER A 225 -2.39 16.96 -13.41
CA SER A 225 -1.52 17.72 -14.33
C SER A 225 -1.89 19.19 -14.35
N LEU A 226 -3.19 19.51 -14.33
CA LEU A 226 -3.67 20.89 -14.28
C LEU A 226 -3.20 21.59 -13.00
N ALA A 227 -3.26 20.91 -11.87
CA ALA A 227 -2.73 21.45 -10.60
C ALA A 227 -1.22 21.69 -10.65
N ILE A 228 -0.46 20.75 -11.21
CA ILE A 228 1.01 20.79 -11.24
C ILE A 228 1.52 21.84 -12.25
N LEU A 229 0.97 21.84 -13.47
CA LEU A 229 1.49 22.62 -14.60
C LEU A 229 0.95 24.04 -14.65
N ALA A 230 -0.33 24.25 -14.32
CA ALA A 230 -0.94 25.57 -14.38
C ALA A 230 -0.98 26.28 -13.03
N GLY A 231 -0.61 25.59 -11.93
CA GLY A 231 -0.85 26.07 -10.56
C GLY A 231 -2.32 26.35 -10.25
N ALA A 232 -3.22 25.95 -11.15
CA ALA A 232 -4.63 26.28 -11.13
C ALA A 232 -5.39 25.10 -10.53
N GLY A 233 -6.31 25.39 -9.60
CA GLY A 233 -7.16 24.35 -9.08
C GLY A 233 -8.28 24.84 -8.19
N ILE A 234 -9.09 23.88 -7.76
CA ILE A 234 -10.36 24.10 -7.07
C ILE A 234 -10.15 24.23 -5.56
N VAL A 235 -9.09 23.60 -5.03
CA VAL A 235 -8.76 23.56 -3.60
C VAL A 235 -7.35 24.09 -3.39
N GLY A 236 -7.16 25.23 -2.72
CA GLY A 236 -5.82 25.79 -2.49
C GLY A 236 -4.93 24.96 -1.55
N GLY A 237 -3.61 25.18 -1.62
CA GLY A 237 -2.63 24.66 -0.64
C GLY A 237 -2.19 23.21 -0.87
N LYS A 238 -1.82 22.52 0.23
CA LYS A 238 -1.20 21.16 0.23
C LYS A 238 -2.04 20.08 -0.49
N TYR A 239 -3.35 20.30 -0.64
CA TYR A 239 -4.28 19.33 -1.24
C TYR A 239 -4.74 19.72 -2.65
N LEU A 240 -4.11 20.70 -3.31
CA LEU A 240 -4.48 21.17 -4.66
C LEU A 240 -4.50 20.04 -5.69
N ILE A 241 -3.41 19.26 -5.75
CA ILE A 241 -3.28 18.14 -6.69
C ILE A 241 -4.34 17.07 -6.42
N VAL A 242 -4.51 16.70 -5.15
CA VAL A 242 -5.47 15.67 -4.71
C VAL A 242 -6.91 16.09 -5.02
N GLY A 243 -7.25 17.34 -4.73
CA GLY A 243 -8.58 17.91 -4.96
C GLY A 243 -8.93 17.95 -6.43
N ASN A 244 -8.04 18.47 -7.29
CA ASN A 244 -8.28 18.47 -8.73
C ASN A 244 -8.39 17.04 -9.29
N ALA A 245 -7.47 16.14 -8.93
CA ALA A 245 -7.53 14.75 -9.38
C ALA A 245 -8.86 14.09 -9.01
N PHE A 246 -9.33 14.31 -7.78
CA PHE A 246 -10.61 13.78 -7.30
C PHE A 246 -11.80 14.36 -8.06
N VAL A 247 -11.87 15.68 -8.25
CA VAL A 247 -12.98 16.33 -8.97
C VAL A 247 -13.04 15.88 -10.42
N PHE A 248 -11.91 15.84 -11.12
CA PHE A 248 -11.90 15.40 -12.53
C PHE A 248 -12.20 13.89 -12.68
N ALA A 249 -11.82 13.06 -11.72
CA ALA A 249 -12.22 11.65 -11.68
C ALA A 249 -13.75 11.50 -11.55
N LEU A 250 -14.38 12.28 -10.67
CA LEU A 250 -15.84 12.30 -10.53
C LEU A 250 -16.53 12.90 -11.75
N LEU A 251 -15.94 13.93 -12.38
CA LEU A 251 -16.45 14.54 -13.60
C LEU A 251 -16.54 13.52 -14.74
N VAL A 252 -15.52 12.68 -14.92
CA VAL A 252 -15.57 11.58 -15.91
C VAL A 252 -16.77 10.67 -15.64
N SER A 253 -16.93 10.21 -14.40
CA SER A 253 -18.03 9.31 -14.04
C SER A 253 -19.39 9.98 -14.22
N PHE A 254 -19.50 11.26 -13.88
CA PHE A 254 -20.72 12.04 -14.09
C PHE A 254 -21.08 12.13 -15.58
N ILE A 255 -20.10 12.43 -16.45
CA ILE A 255 -20.31 12.50 -17.90
C ILE A 255 -20.75 11.14 -18.45
N ILE A 256 -20.09 10.04 -18.04
CA ILE A 256 -20.47 8.69 -18.47
C ILE A 256 -21.91 8.37 -18.05
N LEU A 257 -22.28 8.67 -16.80
CA LEU A 257 -23.64 8.43 -16.29
C LEU A 257 -24.68 9.31 -16.99
N ALA A 258 -24.38 10.58 -17.25
CA ALA A 258 -25.28 11.51 -17.94
C ALA A 258 -25.51 11.12 -19.41
N LEU A 259 -24.49 10.60 -20.10
CA LEU A 259 -24.64 10.06 -21.45
C LEU A 259 -25.42 8.74 -21.45
N SER A 260 -25.15 7.89 -20.46
CA SER A 260 -25.81 6.60 -20.28
C SER A 260 -27.29 6.75 -19.98
N SER A 261 -27.70 7.69 -19.11
CA SER A 261 -29.11 7.92 -18.79
C SER A 261 -29.92 8.45 -19.98
N ARG A 262 -29.30 9.16 -20.92
CA ARG A 262 -29.99 9.67 -22.13
C ARG A 262 -30.13 8.66 -23.26
N LYS A 263 -29.18 7.72 -23.40
CA LYS A 263 -29.17 6.71 -24.48
C LYS A 263 -29.60 5.31 -24.02
N GLY A 264 -30.05 5.19 -22.78
CA GLY A 264 -30.32 3.93 -22.10
C GLY A 264 -29.09 3.44 -21.37
N SER A 265 -29.25 3.08 -20.08
CA SER A 265 -28.16 2.53 -19.29
C SER A 265 -27.88 1.11 -19.79
N THR A 266 -27.02 0.98 -20.80
CA THR A 266 -26.50 -0.31 -21.28
C THR A 266 -24.99 -0.38 -21.01
N PRO A 267 -24.43 -1.57 -20.77
CA PRO A 267 -22.99 -1.69 -20.55
C PRO A 267 -22.14 -1.15 -21.71
N GLU A 268 -22.57 -1.39 -22.94
CA GLU A 268 -21.83 -1.04 -24.16
C GLU A 268 -21.68 0.49 -24.29
N THR A 269 -22.75 1.24 -24.01
CA THR A 269 -22.71 2.71 -24.07
C THR A 269 -21.77 3.29 -23.00
N MET A 270 -21.75 2.69 -21.81
CA MET A 270 -20.89 3.13 -20.71
C MET A 270 -19.41 2.84 -20.99
N ILE A 271 -19.10 1.68 -21.57
CA ILE A 271 -17.73 1.32 -21.97
C ILE A 271 -17.24 2.25 -23.08
N LEU A 272 -18.06 2.47 -24.11
CA LEU A 272 -17.69 3.36 -25.22
C LEU A 272 -17.48 4.81 -24.75
N ALA A 273 -18.36 5.30 -23.86
CA ALA A 273 -18.20 6.61 -23.23
C ALA A 273 -16.90 6.66 -22.41
N GLY A 274 -16.61 5.63 -21.61
CA GLY A 274 -15.37 5.55 -20.82
C GLY A 274 -14.11 5.59 -21.69
N ILE A 275 -14.08 4.85 -22.80
CA ILE A 275 -12.96 4.87 -23.76
C ILE A 275 -12.83 6.26 -24.39
N ALA A 276 -13.94 6.90 -24.78
CA ALA A 276 -13.92 8.26 -25.33
C ALA A 276 -13.37 9.27 -24.31
N MET A 277 -13.81 9.20 -23.04
CA MET A 277 -13.30 10.05 -21.98
C MET A 277 -11.82 9.82 -21.69
N MET A 278 -11.36 8.56 -21.73
CA MET A 278 -9.95 8.19 -21.57
C MET A 278 -9.07 8.90 -22.62
N TYR A 279 -9.44 8.84 -23.90
CA TYR A 279 -8.71 9.50 -24.97
C TYR A 279 -8.80 11.03 -24.89
N LEU A 280 -9.97 11.58 -24.57
CA LEU A 280 -10.16 13.02 -24.44
C LEU A 280 -9.25 13.60 -23.36
N PHE A 281 -9.30 13.07 -22.14
CA PHE A 281 -8.44 13.55 -21.05
C PHE A 281 -6.97 13.24 -21.29
N GLY A 282 -6.63 12.13 -21.96
CA GLY A 282 -5.26 11.84 -22.39
C GLY A 282 -4.70 12.89 -23.36
N ALA A 283 -5.50 13.29 -24.35
CA ALA A 283 -5.12 14.35 -25.30
C ALA A 283 -4.98 15.70 -24.61
N MET A 284 -5.91 16.06 -23.72
CA MET A 284 -5.85 17.30 -22.94
C MET A 284 -4.59 17.35 -22.05
N THR A 285 -4.27 16.24 -21.38
CA THR A 285 -3.03 16.10 -20.60
C THR A 285 -1.79 16.29 -21.45
N THR A 286 -1.76 15.70 -22.66
CA THR A 286 -0.63 15.82 -23.59
C THR A 286 -0.43 17.25 -24.04
N ILE A 287 -1.51 17.96 -24.39
CA ILE A 287 -1.46 19.39 -24.74
C ILE A 287 -0.93 20.22 -23.57
N LEU A 288 -1.40 19.93 -22.35
CA LEU A 288 -0.94 20.65 -21.16
C LEU A 288 0.55 20.43 -20.90
N GLN A 289 1.05 19.20 -21.07
CA GLN A 289 2.47 18.89 -20.95
C GLN A 289 3.31 19.54 -22.04
N TYR A 290 2.80 19.67 -23.26
CA TYR A 290 3.51 20.30 -24.37
C TYR A 290 3.89 21.76 -24.08
N PHE A 291 3.03 22.49 -23.37
CA PHE A 291 3.28 23.88 -22.97
C PHE A 291 3.88 24.01 -21.56
N GLY A 292 4.12 22.89 -20.88
CA GLY A 292 4.59 22.86 -19.50
C GLY A 292 6.10 23.02 -19.35
N GLU A 293 6.55 23.57 -18.22
CA GLU A 293 7.97 23.59 -17.86
C GLU A 293 8.50 22.17 -17.60
N ALA A 294 9.75 21.90 -17.99
CA ALA A 294 10.33 20.56 -17.95
C ALA A 294 10.26 19.88 -16.57
N GLU A 295 10.48 20.64 -15.49
CA GLU A 295 10.41 20.11 -14.12
C GLU A 295 8.98 19.74 -13.71
N ALA A 296 8.02 20.61 -14.01
CA ALA A 296 6.61 20.38 -13.70
C ALA A 296 6.03 19.23 -14.56
N VAL A 297 6.46 19.09 -15.82
CA VAL A 297 6.09 17.96 -16.69
C VAL A 297 6.65 16.66 -16.11
N LYS A 298 7.91 16.66 -15.67
CA LYS A 298 8.52 15.50 -14.99
C LYS A 298 7.71 15.10 -13.75
N GLU A 299 7.30 16.05 -12.92
CA GLU A 299 6.46 15.79 -11.75
C GLU A 299 5.08 15.21 -12.15
N ALA A 300 4.42 15.78 -13.15
CA ALA A 300 3.13 15.30 -13.65
C ALA A 300 3.22 13.87 -14.20
N VAL A 301 4.27 13.56 -14.95
CA VAL A 301 4.54 12.20 -15.46
C VAL A 301 4.74 11.23 -14.30
N PHE A 302 5.58 11.55 -13.31
CA PHE A 302 5.76 10.70 -12.14
C PHE A 302 4.49 10.50 -11.32
N TRP A 303 3.63 11.53 -11.23
CA TRP A 303 2.34 11.41 -10.57
C TRP A 303 1.44 10.40 -11.30
N MET A 304 1.41 10.42 -12.63
CA MET A 304 0.56 9.52 -13.41
C MET A 304 0.94 8.07 -13.24
N VAL A 305 2.24 7.73 -13.24
CA VAL A 305 2.66 6.32 -13.12
C VAL A 305 2.12 5.67 -11.85
N GLY A 306 1.98 6.43 -10.77
CA GLY A 306 1.41 5.97 -9.51
C GLY A 306 2.40 5.26 -8.60
N ASP A 307 2.34 5.60 -7.31
CA ASP A 307 3.30 5.19 -6.29
C ASP A 307 2.71 5.28 -4.88
N LEU A 308 3.28 4.54 -3.94
CA LEU A 308 2.96 4.55 -2.51
C LEU A 308 3.93 5.42 -1.69
N ASN A 309 4.89 6.09 -2.34
CA ASN A 309 5.87 6.98 -1.70
C ASN A 309 5.26 8.12 -0.87
N ARG A 310 4.04 8.58 -1.20
CA ARG A 310 3.35 9.68 -0.50
C ARG A 310 2.50 9.21 0.69
N ALA A 311 2.70 7.98 1.15
CA ALA A 311 1.93 7.40 2.24
C ALA A 311 2.12 8.13 3.56
N SER A 312 1.03 8.33 4.29
CA SER A 312 1.01 8.87 5.64
C SER A 312 -0.22 8.37 6.39
N TRP A 313 -0.19 8.37 7.72
CA TRP A 313 -1.34 7.95 8.53
C TRP A 313 -2.64 8.71 8.21
N PRO A 314 -2.65 10.05 8.01
CA PRO A 314 -3.86 10.74 7.60
C PRO A 314 -4.45 10.23 6.28
N VAL A 315 -3.61 9.96 5.29
CA VAL A 315 -4.03 9.40 3.99
C VAL A 315 -4.60 7.99 4.17
N VAL A 316 -3.95 7.16 4.98
CA VAL A 316 -4.43 5.81 5.33
C VAL A 316 -5.82 5.89 5.97
N THR A 317 -6.03 6.79 6.94
CA THR A 317 -7.33 6.96 7.61
C THR A 317 -8.43 7.40 6.65
N ILE A 318 -8.14 8.33 5.74
CA ILE A 318 -9.11 8.80 4.73
C ILE A 318 -9.55 7.64 3.82
N ILE A 319 -8.59 6.91 3.24
CA ILE A 319 -8.91 5.80 2.33
C ILE A 319 -9.59 4.66 3.08
N LEU A 320 -9.16 4.37 4.31
CA LEU A 320 -9.79 3.35 5.15
C LEU A 320 -11.24 3.74 5.47
N GLY A 321 -11.52 5.01 5.80
CA GLY A 321 -12.87 5.52 6.01
C GLY A 321 -13.75 5.40 4.77
N THR A 322 -13.23 5.79 3.60
CA THR A 322 -13.96 5.61 2.33
C THR A 322 -14.20 4.14 2.02
N LEU A 323 -13.22 3.27 2.24
CA LEU A 323 -13.35 1.83 2.03
C LEU A 323 -14.39 1.22 2.99
N ALA A 324 -14.34 1.59 4.28
CA ALA A 324 -15.28 1.12 5.30
C ALA A 324 -16.73 1.57 5.01
N CYS A 325 -16.92 2.71 4.33
CA CYS A 325 -18.23 3.18 3.89
C CYS A 325 -18.68 2.50 2.58
N CYS A 326 -17.82 2.47 1.56
CA CYS A 326 -18.19 1.99 0.23
C CYS A 326 -18.27 0.46 0.15
N ALA A 327 -17.38 -0.27 0.82
CA ALA A 327 -17.31 -1.71 0.68
C ALA A 327 -18.59 -2.42 1.17
N PRO A 328 -19.16 -2.10 2.36
CA PRO A 328 -20.43 -2.68 2.77
C PRO A 328 -21.57 -2.39 1.80
N LEU A 329 -21.67 -1.15 1.31
CA LEU A 329 -22.71 -0.77 0.33
C LEU A 329 -22.63 -1.60 -0.95
N LEU A 330 -21.42 -1.85 -1.45
CA LEU A 330 -21.19 -2.68 -2.63
C LEU A 330 -21.46 -4.17 -2.34
N MET A 331 -21.05 -4.67 -1.17
CA MET A 331 -21.26 -6.07 -0.78
C MET A 331 -22.74 -6.40 -0.55
N MET A 332 -23.54 -5.47 -0.03
CA MET A 332 -24.99 -5.63 0.12
C MET A 332 -25.70 -5.84 -1.23
N ARG A 333 -25.15 -5.30 -2.32
CA ARG A 333 -25.68 -5.41 -3.69
C ARG A 333 -25.16 -6.63 -4.47
N SER A 334 -24.39 -7.51 -3.82
CA SER A 334 -23.80 -8.69 -4.45
C SER A 334 -24.80 -9.65 -5.11
N TRP A 335 -26.02 -9.74 -4.58
CA TRP A 335 -27.09 -10.54 -5.17
C TRP A 335 -27.63 -9.92 -6.45
N ASP A 336 -27.84 -8.60 -6.46
CA ASP A 336 -28.27 -7.84 -7.63
C ASP A 336 -27.25 -8.02 -8.77
N PHE A 337 -25.95 -8.02 -8.45
CA PHE A 337 -24.87 -8.27 -9.41
C PHE A 337 -24.93 -9.68 -10.02
N ASN A 338 -25.27 -10.69 -9.22
CA ASN A 338 -25.45 -12.05 -9.72
C ASN A 338 -26.67 -12.15 -10.65
N ALA A 339 -27.78 -11.49 -10.31
CA ALA A 339 -28.97 -11.43 -11.15
C ALA A 339 -28.68 -10.72 -12.49
N MET A 340 -28.00 -9.57 -12.45
CA MET A 340 -27.57 -8.82 -13.63
C MET A 340 -26.60 -9.63 -14.52
N GLY A 341 -25.78 -10.51 -13.92
CA GLY A 341 -24.90 -11.42 -14.66
C GLY A 341 -25.67 -12.36 -15.60
N ALA A 342 -26.88 -12.77 -15.23
CA ALA A 342 -27.76 -13.61 -16.04
C ALA A 342 -28.49 -12.84 -17.17
N GLY A 343 -28.28 -11.53 -17.27
CA GLY A 343 -28.91 -10.65 -18.25
C GLY A 343 -29.84 -9.62 -17.63
N ASP A 344 -29.91 -8.44 -18.25
CA ASP A 344 -30.69 -7.31 -17.72
C ASP A 344 -32.20 -7.62 -17.68
N GLU A 345 -32.74 -8.29 -18.70
CA GLU A 345 -34.16 -8.69 -18.73
C GLU A 345 -34.49 -9.74 -17.66
N THR A 346 -33.57 -10.71 -17.44
CA THR A 346 -33.69 -11.70 -16.37
C THR A 346 -33.68 -11.01 -15.00
N ALA A 347 -32.77 -10.07 -14.78
CA ALA A 347 -32.66 -9.33 -13.54
C ALA A 347 -33.89 -8.47 -13.26
N LYS A 348 -34.43 -7.77 -14.28
CA LYS A 348 -35.71 -7.03 -14.18
C LYS A 348 -36.86 -7.95 -13.78
N SER A 349 -36.95 -9.14 -14.39
CA SER A 349 -37.99 -10.14 -14.07
C SER A 349 -37.88 -10.68 -12.64
N LEU A 350 -36.67 -10.71 -12.08
CA LEU A 350 -36.39 -11.05 -10.68
C LEU A 350 -36.62 -9.88 -9.70
N GLY A 351 -37.08 -8.72 -10.18
CA GLY A 351 -37.40 -7.54 -9.36
C GLY A 351 -36.23 -6.58 -9.15
N VAL A 352 -35.10 -6.76 -9.83
CA VAL A 352 -33.95 -5.85 -9.72
C VAL A 352 -34.17 -4.64 -10.62
N ASN A 353 -34.12 -3.43 -10.06
CA ASN A 353 -34.05 -2.20 -10.86
C ASN A 353 -32.62 -2.02 -11.41
N VAL A 354 -32.39 -2.58 -12.60
CA VAL A 354 -31.07 -2.65 -13.25
C VAL A 354 -30.43 -1.27 -13.43
N GLU A 355 -31.18 -0.29 -13.92
CA GLU A 355 -30.67 1.05 -14.20
C GLU A 355 -30.25 1.76 -12.92
N HIS A 356 -31.12 1.79 -11.91
CA HIS A 356 -30.83 2.43 -10.64
C HIS A 356 -29.67 1.75 -9.90
N THR A 357 -29.65 0.42 -9.86
CA THR A 357 -28.55 -0.35 -9.28
C THR A 357 -27.23 -0.05 -10.00
N ARG A 358 -27.23 0.00 -11.33
CA ARG A 358 -26.02 0.30 -12.11
C ARG A 358 -25.50 1.70 -11.85
N ILE A 359 -26.37 2.70 -11.80
CA ILE A 359 -25.99 4.10 -11.53
C ILE A 359 -25.38 4.22 -10.13
N ILE A 360 -26.06 3.76 -9.09
CA ILE A 360 -25.57 3.87 -7.70
C ILE A 360 -24.24 3.16 -7.53
N THR A 361 -24.13 1.95 -8.06
CA THR A 361 -22.92 1.13 -7.87
C THR A 361 -21.75 1.67 -8.66
N MET A 362 -21.99 2.29 -9.83
CA MET A 362 -20.96 3.04 -10.54
C MET A 362 -20.51 4.25 -9.72
N VAL A 363 -21.42 5.05 -9.15
CA VAL A 363 -21.05 6.20 -8.31
C VAL A 363 -20.21 5.77 -7.11
N VAL A 364 -20.64 4.74 -6.37
CA VAL A 364 -19.92 4.26 -5.18
C VAL A 364 -18.56 3.66 -5.56
N SER A 365 -18.49 2.89 -6.66
CA SER A 365 -17.23 2.32 -7.15
C SER A 365 -16.27 3.39 -7.67
N THR A 366 -16.78 4.42 -8.35
CA THR A 366 -15.97 5.58 -8.78
C THR A 366 -15.47 6.34 -7.57
N LEU A 367 -16.32 6.62 -6.57
CA LEU A 367 -15.91 7.33 -5.35
C LEU A 367 -14.73 6.61 -4.68
N LEU A 368 -14.85 5.29 -4.50
CA LEU A 368 -13.80 4.46 -3.92
C LEU A 368 -12.50 4.52 -4.74
N ALA A 369 -12.59 4.34 -6.07
CA ALA A 369 -11.42 4.37 -6.94
C ALA A 369 -10.79 5.77 -7.03
N ALA A 370 -11.58 6.83 -7.13
CA ALA A 370 -11.14 8.21 -7.21
C ALA A 370 -10.41 8.64 -5.94
N THR A 371 -10.91 8.27 -4.75
CA THR A 371 -10.22 8.53 -3.49
C THR A 371 -8.87 7.83 -3.43
N ILE A 372 -8.75 6.60 -3.93
CA ILE A 372 -7.45 5.91 -3.96
C ILE A 372 -6.50 6.60 -4.93
N VAL A 373 -6.94 6.80 -6.18
CA VAL A 373 -6.12 7.35 -7.27
C VAL A 373 -5.64 8.76 -6.98
N CYS A 374 -6.41 9.62 -6.31
CA CYS A 374 -5.97 10.99 -6.02
C CYS A 374 -4.78 11.04 -5.04
N PHE A 375 -4.60 10.02 -4.19
CA PHE A 375 -3.46 9.92 -3.28
C PHE A 375 -2.32 9.04 -3.83
N THR A 376 -2.63 7.99 -4.58
CA THR A 376 -1.64 7.01 -5.07
C THR A 376 -1.19 7.26 -6.50
N GLY A 377 -1.82 8.18 -7.24
CA GLY A 377 -1.68 8.24 -8.70
C GLY A 377 -2.36 7.05 -9.39
N THR A 378 -2.12 6.89 -10.70
CA THR A 378 -2.88 5.91 -11.49
C THR A 378 -2.24 4.52 -11.46
N ILE A 379 -2.61 3.73 -10.45
CA ILE A 379 -2.16 2.34 -10.36
C ILE A 379 -3.07 1.44 -11.23
N GLY A 380 -2.50 0.96 -12.34
CA GLY A 380 -3.19 0.09 -13.30
C GLY A 380 -3.25 -1.39 -12.88
N PHE A 381 -4.01 -2.16 -13.64
CA PHE A 381 -4.13 -3.63 -13.62
C PHE A 381 -4.70 -4.30 -12.37
N ILE A 382 -4.64 -3.71 -11.18
CA ILE A 382 -5.17 -4.34 -9.95
C ILE A 382 -6.66 -4.64 -10.09
N GLY A 383 -7.45 -3.63 -10.49
CA GLY A 383 -8.89 -3.77 -10.71
C GLY A 383 -9.28 -4.61 -11.94
N LEU A 384 -8.33 -5.04 -12.76
CA LEU A 384 -8.58 -5.95 -13.88
C LEU A 384 -8.21 -7.39 -13.51
N VAL A 385 -6.99 -7.57 -13.03
CA VAL A 385 -6.35 -8.87 -12.78
C VAL A 385 -6.95 -9.55 -11.56
N ALA A 386 -7.08 -8.83 -10.43
CA ALA A 386 -7.55 -9.43 -9.18
C ALA A 386 -8.96 -10.04 -9.28
N PRO A 387 -10.00 -9.34 -9.79
CA PRO A 387 -11.32 -9.95 -9.97
C PRO A 387 -11.34 -11.06 -11.00
N HIS A 388 -10.59 -10.92 -12.09
CA HIS A 388 -10.52 -11.97 -13.09
C HIS A 388 -9.91 -13.25 -12.51
N MET A 389 -8.74 -13.17 -11.87
CA MET A 389 -8.10 -14.31 -11.18
C MET A 389 -9.00 -14.93 -10.10
N THR A 390 -9.72 -14.10 -9.36
CA THR A 390 -10.68 -14.57 -8.35
C THR A 390 -11.78 -15.41 -8.99
N ARG A 391 -12.37 -14.94 -10.10
CA ARG A 391 -13.39 -15.71 -10.83
C ARG A 391 -12.84 -17.03 -11.38
N LEU A 392 -11.57 -17.07 -11.80
CA LEU A 392 -10.90 -18.31 -12.19
C LEU A 392 -10.75 -19.29 -11.02
N ALA A 393 -10.43 -18.79 -9.83
CA ALA A 393 -10.10 -19.59 -8.66
C ALA A 393 -11.34 -20.12 -7.92
N ILE A 394 -12.40 -19.31 -7.81
CA ILE A 394 -13.56 -19.61 -6.95
C ILE A 394 -14.94 -19.52 -7.65
N GLY A 395 -14.98 -19.17 -8.94
CA GLY A 395 -16.22 -19.04 -9.73
C GLY A 395 -16.81 -17.63 -9.78
N GLY A 396 -17.95 -17.46 -10.45
CA GLY A 396 -18.56 -16.16 -10.78
C GLY A 396 -19.43 -15.50 -9.69
N ASP A 397 -19.64 -16.15 -8.54
CA ASP A 397 -20.54 -15.68 -7.50
C ASP A 397 -20.01 -14.43 -6.77
N ASN A 398 -20.63 -13.28 -7.06
CA ASN A 398 -20.17 -11.97 -6.60
C ASN A 398 -20.12 -11.81 -5.08
N ARG A 399 -20.88 -12.61 -4.33
CA ARG A 399 -20.82 -12.62 -2.85
C ARG A 399 -19.43 -12.95 -2.32
N TYR A 400 -18.71 -13.82 -3.03
CA TYR A 400 -17.36 -14.24 -2.68
C TYR A 400 -16.31 -13.58 -3.57
N VAL A 401 -16.64 -13.29 -4.82
CA VAL A 401 -15.71 -12.58 -5.72
C VAL A 401 -15.36 -11.21 -5.16
N LEU A 402 -16.32 -10.44 -4.66
CA LEU A 402 -16.06 -9.10 -4.12
C LEU A 402 -14.98 -9.09 -3.01
N PRO A 403 -15.13 -9.81 -1.88
CA PRO A 403 -14.13 -9.80 -0.81
C PRO A 403 -12.81 -10.43 -1.24
N VAL A 404 -12.84 -11.54 -1.98
CA VAL A 404 -11.61 -12.23 -2.42
C VAL A 404 -10.82 -11.41 -3.44
N SER A 405 -11.50 -10.68 -4.33
CA SER A 405 -10.85 -9.78 -5.29
C SER A 405 -10.16 -8.62 -4.58
N GLY A 406 -10.78 -8.09 -3.52
CA GLY A 406 -10.16 -7.09 -2.68
C GLY A 406 -8.88 -7.64 -2.01
N LEU A 407 -8.97 -8.78 -1.34
CA LEU A 407 -7.80 -9.40 -0.69
C LEU A 407 -6.69 -9.73 -1.67
N LEU A 408 -7.01 -10.30 -2.82
CA LEU A 408 -6.03 -10.57 -3.87
C LEU A 408 -5.45 -9.27 -4.44
N GLY A 409 -6.24 -8.21 -4.58
CA GLY A 409 -5.76 -6.88 -4.97
C GLY A 409 -4.75 -6.31 -3.98
N ALA A 410 -4.98 -6.48 -2.68
CA ALA A 410 -4.02 -6.13 -1.62
C ALA A 410 -2.71 -6.91 -1.78
N VAL A 411 -2.79 -8.24 -1.93
CA VAL A 411 -1.62 -9.11 -2.15
C VAL A 411 -0.81 -8.66 -3.37
N ILE A 412 -1.46 -8.39 -4.50
CA ILE A 412 -0.79 -7.95 -5.73
C ILE A 412 -0.08 -6.62 -5.50
N LEU A 413 -0.76 -5.64 -4.88
CA LEU A 413 -0.20 -4.31 -4.70
C LEU A 413 0.96 -4.29 -3.70
N ILE A 414 0.84 -4.93 -2.53
CA ILE A 414 1.95 -4.98 -1.56
C ILE A 414 3.14 -5.78 -2.07
N SER A 415 2.90 -6.84 -2.88
CA SER A 415 3.98 -7.61 -3.50
C SER A 415 4.70 -6.77 -4.55
N ALA A 416 3.94 -6.05 -5.39
CA ALA A 416 4.52 -5.15 -6.39
C ALA A 416 5.32 -4.02 -5.74
N ASP A 417 4.83 -3.45 -4.63
CA ASP A 417 5.55 -2.43 -3.86
C ASP A 417 6.86 -2.96 -3.25
N LEU A 418 6.83 -4.18 -2.69
CA LEU A 418 8.02 -4.83 -2.16
C LEU A 418 9.08 -5.04 -3.24
N VAL A 419 8.65 -5.54 -4.41
CA VAL A 419 9.51 -5.74 -5.57
C VAL A 419 10.07 -4.40 -6.08
N ALA A 420 9.22 -3.37 -6.20
CA ALA A 420 9.60 -2.04 -6.65
C ALA A 420 10.70 -1.38 -5.80
N ARG A 421 10.72 -1.66 -4.49
CA ARG A 421 11.74 -1.16 -3.56
C ARG A 421 13.05 -1.94 -3.58
N ARG A 422 13.09 -3.14 -4.16
CA ARG A 422 14.24 -4.06 -4.06
C ARG A 422 14.99 -4.31 -5.36
N ILE A 423 14.32 -4.27 -6.51
CA ILE A 423 14.98 -4.61 -7.79
C ILE A 423 16.18 -3.69 -8.08
N ILE A 424 16.05 -2.37 -7.86
CA ILE A 424 17.09 -1.38 -8.18
C ILE A 424 17.41 -0.50 -6.95
N ALA A 425 17.54 -1.11 -5.77
CA ALA A 425 17.91 -0.35 -4.56
C ALA A 425 19.25 0.41 -4.78
N PRO A 426 19.37 1.69 -4.39
CA PRO A 426 18.47 2.50 -3.54
C PRO A 426 17.36 3.27 -4.29
N VAL A 427 17.24 3.14 -5.61
CA VAL A 427 16.20 3.79 -6.41
C VAL A 427 14.87 3.03 -6.27
N ILE A 428 13.83 3.73 -5.82
CA ILE A 428 12.49 3.15 -5.68
C ILE A 428 11.76 3.32 -7.01
N LEU A 429 11.40 2.20 -7.63
CA LEU A 429 10.59 2.23 -8.85
C LEU A 429 9.13 2.58 -8.52
N PRO A 430 8.42 3.29 -9.43
CA PRO A 430 6.99 3.50 -9.28
C PRO A 430 6.22 2.17 -9.30
N VAL A 431 5.38 1.96 -8.29
CA VAL A 431 4.64 0.70 -8.12
C VAL A 431 3.70 0.44 -9.30
N GLY A 432 3.11 1.48 -9.90
CA GLY A 432 2.22 1.30 -11.05
C GLY A 432 2.92 0.78 -12.31
N ALA A 433 4.22 1.08 -12.49
CA ALA A 433 5.01 0.48 -13.57
C ALA A 433 5.23 -1.02 -13.33
N VAL A 434 5.54 -1.41 -12.08
CA VAL A 434 5.72 -2.82 -11.70
C VAL A 434 4.42 -3.60 -11.84
N THR A 435 3.29 -3.05 -11.38
CA THR A 435 1.99 -3.72 -11.53
C THR A 435 1.58 -3.86 -12.99
N ALA A 436 1.89 -2.88 -13.86
CA ALA A 436 1.63 -2.99 -15.29
C ALA A 436 2.51 -4.08 -15.95
N PHE A 437 3.79 -4.14 -15.60
CA PHE A 437 4.72 -5.16 -16.11
C PHE A 437 4.34 -6.57 -15.68
N MET A 438 3.80 -6.74 -14.47
CA MET A 438 3.26 -8.03 -14.01
C MET A 438 1.88 -8.33 -14.62
N GLY A 439 1.02 -7.32 -14.68
CA GLY A 439 -0.39 -7.46 -15.04
C GLY A 439 -0.60 -7.74 -16.52
N ALA A 440 0.13 -7.05 -17.42
CA ALA A 440 -0.08 -7.19 -18.85
C ALA A 440 0.27 -8.60 -19.39
N PRO A 441 1.44 -9.20 -19.10
CA PRO A 441 1.76 -10.56 -19.54
C PRO A 441 0.82 -11.60 -18.92
N LEU A 442 0.47 -11.45 -17.64
CA LEU A 442 -0.49 -12.32 -16.98
C LEU A 442 -1.85 -12.24 -17.67
N PHE A 443 -2.31 -11.04 -18.01
CA PHE A 443 -3.58 -10.84 -18.70
C PHE A 443 -3.57 -11.48 -20.10
N LEU A 444 -2.52 -11.27 -20.88
CA LEU A 444 -2.33 -11.91 -22.19
C LEU A 444 -2.30 -13.44 -22.08
N TYR A 445 -1.55 -13.98 -21.12
CA TYR A 445 -1.49 -15.41 -20.85
C TYR A 445 -2.88 -15.99 -20.53
N LEU A 446 -3.67 -15.29 -19.71
CA LEU A 446 -5.02 -15.71 -19.35
C LEU A 446 -5.97 -15.71 -20.55
N ILE A 447 -5.85 -14.74 -21.48
CA ILE A 447 -6.59 -14.74 -22.75
C ILE A 447 -6.20 -15.96 -23.59
N MET A 448 -4.90 -16.18 -23.80
CA MET A 448 -4.39 -17.26 -24.66
C MET A 448 -4.79 -18.65 -24.17
N ARG A 449 -4.90 -18.83 -22.85
CA ARG A 449 -5.17 -20.14 -22.24
C ARG A 449 -6.65 -20.52 -22.25
N ARG A 450 -7.60 -19.59 -22.48
CA ARG A 450 -9.03 -19.87 -22.26
C ARG A 450 -9.86 -19.99 -23.53
N ARG A 451 -10.50 -21.16 -23.68
CA ARG A 451 -11.42 -21.55 -24.76
C ARG A 451 -12.86 -21.82 -24.29
N ARG A 452 -13.23 -21.51 -23.02
CA ARG A 452 -14.58 -21.74 -22.48
C ARG A 452 -15.07 -20.59 -21.61
N GLU A 453 -16.20 -20.04 -22.04
CA GLU A 453 -17.03 -19.05 -21.35
C GLU A 453 -17.57 -19.65 -20.06
N TYR A 454 -17.19 -19.06 -18.93
CA TYR A 454 -17.91 -19.24 -17.67
C TYR A 454 -18.24 -17.83 -17.19
N TRP A 455 -19.48 -17.42 -17.46
CA TRP A 455 -20.14 -16.26 -16.89
C TRP A 455 -21.14 -16.75 -15.84
#